data_AF-A0A1F2YMU8-F1
#
_entry.id   AF-A0A1F2YMU8-F1
#
_cell.length_a   1.000
_cell.length_b   1.000
_cell.length_c   1.000
_cell.angle_alpha   90.00
_cell.angle_beta   90.00
_cell.angle_gamma   90.00
#
_symmetry.space_group_name_H-M   'P 1'
#
loop_
_entity.id
_entity.type
_entity.pdbx_description
1 polymer ?
#
loop_
_entity_poly.entity_id
_entity_poly.type
_entity_poly.pdbx_seq_one_letter_code
_entity_poly.pdbx_strand_id
1 'polypeptide(L)'
;MTDSLTARLRRALKDGAGSTVAPTRAVNSGDAAASPEAPASLGSHVQFAAAGADRRGVAFRDRPNFWNWLRQIALNLGPYVEAIAKEASVSGTYTLDIRYGNTYDLTLAGDTTIAIATFPFPSATPVSAGFTLAINNPSGYEIAWPANVYPMDNVEDWVDSGRRAIFILYTSNNGTSWDLMSSGARDI
;
A
#
# COMPACT_ATOMS: atom_id res chain seq x y z
N MET A 1 35.12 -46.08 9.21
CA MET A 1 34.51 -45.19 10.23
C MET A 1 35.68 -44.52 10.93
N THR A 2 36.07 -43.29 10.65
CA THR A 2 35.34 -42.02 10.67
C THR A 2 35.98 -41.03 9.69
N ASP A 3 35.27 -40.62 8.65
CA ASP A 3 35.66 -39.47 7.81
C ASP A 3 34.41 -38.62 7.61
N SER A 4 34.04 -37.89 8.67
CA SER A 4 32.85 -37.06 8.69
C SER A 4 33.20 -35.60 8.94
N LEU A 5 32.49 -34.75 8.22
CA LEU A 5 32.46 -33.28 8.30
C LEU A 5 33.72 -32.50 7.91
N THR A 6 34.91 -32.80 8.43
CA THR A 6 36.08 -31.93 8.25
C THR A 6 36.60 -31.91 6.81
N ALA A 7 36.51 -33.04 6.09
CA ALA A 7 36.85 -33.12 4.67
C ALA A 7 35.81 -32.45 3.75
N ARG A 8 34.53 -32.39 4.16
CA ARG A 8 33.45 -31.75 3.40
C ARG A 8 33.49 -30.22 3.51
N LEU A 9 33.85 -29.67 4.67
CA LEU A 9 33.94 -28.22 4.87
C LEU A 9 35.12 -27.58 4.12
N ARG A 10 36.26 -28.27 3.96
CA ARG A 10 37.39 -27.75 3.17
C ARG A 10 37.12 -27.68 1.67
N ARG A 11 36.19 -28.48 1.13
CA ARG A 11 35.84 -28.44 -0.29
C ARG A 11 34.94 -27.26 -0.64
N ALA A 12 33.96 -26.97 0.22
CA ALA A 12 33.05 -25.83 0.04
C ALA A 12 33.77 -24.45 0.12
N LEU A 13 34.86 -24.35 0.89
CA LEU A 13 35.66 -23.12 0.96
C LEU A 13 36.67 -22.97 -0.19
N LYS A 14 37.05 -24.05 -0.87
CA LYS A 14 37.97 -24.00 -2.03
C LYS A 14 37.25 -23.67 -3.34
N ASP A 15 35.96 -24.00 -3.44
CA ASP A 15 35.14 -23.73 -4.63
C ASP A 15 34.34 -22.41 -4.52
N GLY A 16 34.51 -21.67 -3.42
CA GLY A 16 33.74 -20.45 -3.08
C GLY A 16 34.46 -19.11 -3.29
N ALA A 17 35.56 -19.05 -4.04
CA ALA A 17 36.28 -17.81 -4.32
C ALA A 17 36.47 -17.60 -5.82
N GLY A 18 35.45 -17.07 -6.50
CA GLY A 18 35.62 -16.53 -7.85
C GLY A 18 34.33 -16.37 -8.65
N SER A 19 34.11 -15.15 -9.14
CA SER A 19 33.12 -14.76 -10.15
C SER A 19 31.70 -14.43 -9.66
N THR A 20 31.53 -13.18 -9.24
CA THR A 20 30.24 -12.47 -9.31
C THR A 20 29.83 -12.30 -10.78
N VAL A 21 29.10 -13.28 -11.33
CA VAL A 21 28.36 -13.13 -12.59
C VAL A 21 26.97 -12.61 -12.26
N ALA A 22 26.63 -11.43 -12.79
CA ALA A 22 25.29 -10.85 -12.69
C ALA A 22 24.23 -11.82 -13.25
N PRO A 23 23.02 -11.93 -12.67
CA PRO A 23 21.98 -12.75 -13.26
C PRO A 23 21.44 -12.10 -14.55
N THR A 24 21.96 -12.57 -15.68
CA THR A 24 21.42 -12.29 -17.03
C THR A 24 20.14 -13.10 -17.25
N ARG A 25 19.10 -12.40 -17.71
CA ARG A 25 17.79 -12.89 -18.12
C ARG A 25 17.91 -14.01 -19.17
N ALA A 26 17.52 -15.24 -18.83
CA ALA A 26 17.39 -16.34 -19.78
C ALA A 26 15.90 -16.58 -20.09
N VAL A 27 15.53 -16.23 -21.31
CA VAL A 27 14.30 -16.61 -22.00
C VAL A 27 14.45 -18.09 -22.40
N ASN A 28 13.53 -18.97 -21.98
CA ASN A 28 13.40 -20.28 -22.62
C ASN A 28 12.19 -20.25 -23.56
N SER A 29 12.53 -20.04 -24.82
CA SER A 29 11.80 -20.42 -26.02
C SER A 29 11.70 -21.94 -26.12
N GLY A 30 10.49 -22.46 -26.33
CA GLY A 30 10.29 -23.87 -26.65
C GLY A 30 8.86 -24.33 -26.45
N ASP A 31 7.96 -23.91 -27.34
CA ASP A 31 6.95 -24.79 -27.93
C ASP A 31 6.23 -24.01 -29.04
N ALA A 32 6.87 -24.00 -30.21
CA ALA A 32 6.26 -23.62 -31.47
C ALA A 32 5.92 -24.90 -32.24
N ALA A 33 4.63 -25.22 -32.33
CA ALA A 33 4.09 -26.08 -33.37
C ALA A 33 2.83 -25.39 -33.95
N ALA A 34 2.89 -25.09 -35.26
CA ALA A 34 1.90 -24.40 -36.10
C ALA A 34 0.53 -25.11 -36.10
N SER A 35 -0.63 -24.56 -36.50
CA SER A 35 -1.04 -23.62 -37.59
C SER A 35 -2.59 -23.41 -37.45
N PRO A 36 -3.39 -22.69 -38.29
CA PRO A 36 -3.16 -21.70 -39.36
C PRO A 36 -4.02 -20.39 -39.19
N GLU A 37 -4.10 -19.58 -40.25
CA GLU A 37 -4.48 -18.15 -40.37
C GLU A 37 -5.98 -17.73 -40.26
N ALA A 38 -6.20 -16.52 -39.68
CA ALA A 38 -7.16 -15.41 -39.99
C ALA A 38 -8.70 -15.62 -39.95
N PRO A 39 -9.58 -14.58 -39.84
CA PRO A 39 -9.37 -13.11 -39.88
C PRO A 39 -10.02 -12.29 -38.73
N ALA A 40 -9.88 -10.96 -38.83
CA ALA A 40 -10.28 -9.93 -37.86
C ALA A 40 -11.77 -9.86 -37.49
N SER A 41 -12.07 -9.49 -36.24
CA SER A 41 -13.22 -8.64 -35.91
C SER A 41 -13.02 -7.91 -34.57
N LEU A 42 -13.49 -6.67 -34.52
CA LEU A 42 -13.49 -5.78 -33.35
C LEU A 42 -14.09 -6.48 -32.12
N GLY A 43 -13.50 -6.25 -30.93
CA GLY A 43 -14.27 -6.41 -29.71
C GLY A 43 -13.51 -6.45 -28.40
N SER A 44 -13.98 -5.58 -27.50
CA SER A 44 -13.86 -5.63 -26.04
C SER A 44 -12.55 -5.10 -25.43
N HIS A 45 -12.72 -3.97 -24.75
CA HIS A 45 -11.93 -3.60 -23.58
C HIS A 45 -11.59 -4.85 -22.79
N VAL A 46 -10.30 -5.10 -22.58
CA VAL A 46 -9.81 -6.11 -21.63
C VAL A 46 -10.40 -5.76 -20.27
N GLN A 47 -11.51 -6.41 -19.92
CA GLN A 47 -12.08 -6.37 -18.59
C GLN A 47 -11.10 -7.11 -17.68
N PHE A 48 -10.17 -6.37 -17.08
CA PHE A 48 -9.22 -6.88 -16.10
C PHE A 48 -9.89 -7.55 -14.88
N ALA A 49 -11.21 -7.37 -14.71
CA ALA A 49 -11.98 -8.02 -13.66
C ALA A 49 -12.44 -9.46 -14.00
N ALA A 50 -12.66 -9.80 -15.29
CA ALA A 50 -13.27 -11.09 -15.65
C ALA A 50 -12.23 -12.20 -15.92
N ALA A 51 -11.03 -11.86 -16.43
CA ALA A 51 -10.01 -12.86 -16.73
C ALA A 51 -9.35 -13.50 -15.48
N GLY A 52 -9.42 -12.83 -14.32
CA GLY A 52 -8.89 -13.37 -13.06
C GLY A 52 -9.88 -14.21 -12.26
N ALA A 53 -11.18 -14.15 -12.59
CA ALA A 53 -12.24 -14.73 -11.79
C ALA A 53 -12.70 -16.12 -12.28
N ASP A 54 -12.71 -16.37 -13.59
CA ASP A 54 -13.37 -17.57 -14.14
C ASP A 54 -12.44 -18.74 -14.48
N ARG A 55 -11.12 -18.58 -14.27
CA ARG A 55 -10.18 -19.71 -14.22
C ARG A 55 -9.87 -20.17 -12.79
N ARG A 56 -10.79 -19.93 -11.85
CA ARG A 56 -10.64 -20.34 -10.44
C ARG A 56 -10.78 -21.86 -10.31
N GLY A 57 -9.72 -22.57 -10.66
CA GLY A 57 -9.51 -23.96 -10.27
C GLY A 57 -9.36 -24.10 -8.75
N VAL A 58 -9.45 -25.36 -8.29
CA VAL A 58 -9.46 -25.84 -6.89
C VAL A 58 -8.34 -25.29 -5.99
N ALA A 59 -7.31 -24.66 -6.58
CA ALA A 59 -6.15 -24.07 -5.90
C ALA A 59 -6.46 -22.90 -4.94
N PHE A 60 -7.66 -22.30 -4.97
CA PHE A 60 -8.03 -21.21 -4.06
C PHE A 60 -8.41 -21.66 -2.64
N ARG A 61 -8.56 -22.96 -2.38
CA ARG A 61 -8.90 -23.50 -1.04
C ARG A 61 -7.73 -24.15 -0.31
N ASP A 62 -6.55 -24.25 -0.93
CA ASP A 62 -5.40 -24.91 -0.33
C ASP A 62 -4.64 -23.97 0.60
N ARG A 63 -4.96 -24.05 1.90
CA ARG A 63 -4.21 -23.46 3.04
C ARG A 63 -2.67 -23.48 2.90
N PRO A 64 -2.02 -24.50 2.30
CA PRO A 64 -0.57 -24.51 2.11
C PRO A 64 -0.03 -23.43 1.16
N ASN A 65 -0.84 -22.92 0.22
CA ASN A 65 -0.39 -21.98 -0.82
C ASN A 65 -0.59 -20.50 -0.43
N PHE A 66 -1.26 -20.22 0.68
CA PHE A 66 -1.43 -18.86 1.21
C PHE A 66 -0.09 -18.16 1.45
N TRP A 67 0.91 -18.90 1.94
CA TRP A 67 2.27 -18.39 2.16
C TRP A 67 3.00 -18.02 0.86
N ASN A 68 2.80 -18.78 -0.21
CA ASN A 68 3.37 -18.48 -1.52
C ASN A 68 2.67 -17.28 -2.18
N TRP A 69 1.37 -17.14 -1.97
CA TRP A 69 0.59 -15.98 -2.41
C TRP A 69 1.01 -14.69 -1.70
N LEU A 70 1.12 -14.69 -0.36
CA LEU A 70 1.60 -13.53 0.39
C LEU A 70 3.02 -13.11 -0.05
N ARG A 71 3.92 -14.07 -0.29
CA ARG A 71 5.26 -13.79 -0.84
C ARG A 71 5.21 -13.22 -2.24
N GLN A 72 4.37 -13.75 -3.13
CA GLN A 72 4.22 -13.22 -4.48
C GLN A 72 3.61 -11.82 -4.50
N ILE A 73 2.68 -11.51 -3.60
CA ILE A 73 2.22 -10.13 -3.38
C ILE A 73 3.38 -9.26 -2.90
N ALA A 74 4.12 -9.68 -1.88
CA ALA A 74 5.25 -8.90 -1.37
C ALA A 74 6.38 -8.70 -2.41
N LEU A 75 6.60 -9.65 -3.31
CA LEU A 75 7.66 -9.58 -4.34
C LEU A 75 7.22 -8.82 -5.61
N ASN A 76 5.97 -8.97 -6.04
CA ASN A 76 5.49 -8.40 -7.31
C ASN A 76 4.67 -7.11 -7.13
N LEU A 77 3.98 -6.98 -6.00
CA LEU A 77 3.16 -5.81 -5.63
C LEU A 77 3.76 -5.02 -4.47
N GLY A 78 4.65 -5.60 -3.65
CA GLY A 78 5.25 -4.95 -2.50
C GLY A 78 5.87 -3.57 -2.74
N PRO A 79 6.56 -3.28 -3.88
CA PRO A 79 7.02 -1.92 -4.16
C PRO A 79 5.90 -0.94 -4.55
N TYR A 80 4.68 -1.44 -4.79
CA TYR A 80 3.49 -0.66 -5.14
C TYR A 80 2.40 -0.69 -4.06
N VAL A 81 2.62 -1.42 -2.96
CA VAL A 81 1.72 -1.47 -1.81
C VAL A 81 2.25 -0.50 -0.77
N GLU A 82 1.57 0.63 -0.60
CA GLU A 82 1.85 1.52 0.53
C GLU A 82 1.41 0.87 1.83
N ALA A 83 2.30 0.90 2.84
CA ALA A 83 1.95 0.45 4.17
C ALA A 83 0.96 1.44 4.80
N ILE A 84 -0.13 0.90 5.36
CA ILE A 84 -1.06 1.67 6.17
C ILE A 84 -0.49 1.76 7.59
N ALA A 85 -0.16 2.98 8.02
CA ALA A 85 0.19 3.26 9.40
C ALA A 85 -1.08 3.17 10.27
N LYS A 86 -1.16 2.16 11.12
CA LYS A 86 -2.27 2.00 12.06
C LYS A 86 -1.94 2.71 13.35
N GLU A 87 -2.74 3.72 13.66
CA GLU A 87 -2.63 4.45 14.91
C GLU A 87 -3.38 3.74 16.02
N ALA A 88 -2.95 3.94 17.26
CA ALA A 88 -3.72 3.52 18.42
C ALA A 88 -5.06 4.27 18.47
N SER A 89 -5.99 3.83 19.32
CA SER A 89 -7.19 4.64 19.57
C SER A 89 -6.80 6.00 20.14
N VAL A 90 -7.32 7.08 19.56
CA VAL A 90 -6.93 8.46 19.91
C VAL A 90 -8.05 9.26 20.57
N SER A 91 -7.66 10.27 21.35
CA SER A 91 -8.55 11.27 21.94
C SER A 91 -7.74 12.52 22.30
N GLY A 92 -8.41 13.66 22.51
CA GLY A 92 -7.75 14.92 22.82
C GLY A 92 -6.92 15.44 21.63
N THR A 93 -5.76 16.03 21.89
CA THR A 93 -4.87 16.46 20.81
C THR A 93 -4.03 15.30 20.29
N TYR A 94 -4.17 14.98 19.01
CA TYR A 94 -3.39 13.96 18.33
C TYR A 94 -2.53 14.58 17.23
N THR A 95 -1.21 14.40 17.32
CA THR A 95 -0.27 14.88 16.30
C THR A 95 0.07 13.76 15.33
N LEU A 96 -0.41 13.89 14.10
CA LEU A 96 -0.14 12.97 13.00
C LEU A 96 1.22 13.28 12.38
N ASP A 97 2.15 12.33 12.46
CA ASP A 97 3.48 12.46 11.86
C ASP A 97 3.54 11.85 10.45
N ILE A 98 3.51 12.74 9.46
CA ILE A 98 3.47 12.39 8.03
C ILE A 98 4.84 11.99 7.45
N ARG A 99 5.90 11.92 8.26
CA ARG A 99 7.24 11.51 7.79
C ARG A 99 7.34 10.00 7.53
N TYR A 100 6.44 9.21 8.13
CA TYR A 100 6.56 7.76 8.20
C TYR A 100 5.60 7.01 7.28
N GLY A 101 4.75 7.71 6.54
CA GLY A 101 3.80 7.10 5.61
C GLY A 101 2.94 8.13 4.88
N ASN A 102 2.22 7.63 3.89
CA ASN A 102 1.25 8.43 3.12
C ASN A 102 -0.19 7.98 3.38
N THR A 103 -0.40 6.88 4.11
CA THR A 103 -1.73 6.34 4.41
C THR A 103 -1.83 5.95 5.88
N TYR A 104 -2.85 6.46 6.56
CA TYR A 104 -3.07 6.31 8.00
C TYR A 104 -4.46 5.76 8.30
N ASP A 105 -4.58 4.95 9.34
CA ASP A 105 -5.85 4.43 9.86
C ASP A 105 -5.95 4.73 11.35
N LEU A 106 -6.97 5.51 11.71
CA LEU A 106 -7.21 6.08 13.02
C LEU A 106 -8.55 5.61 13.56
N THR A 107 -8.62 5.26 14.84
CA THR A 107 -9.90 5.01 15.53
C THR A 107 -10.07 6.02 16.66
N LEU A 108 -11.21 6.70 16.69
CA LEU A 108 -11.52 7.65 17.75
C LEU A 108 -12.00 6.93 19.02
N ALA A 109 -11.49 7.38 20.17
CA ALA A 109 -11.93 6.98 21.50
C ALA A 109 -12.44 8.16 22.35
N GLY A 110 -12.49 9.35 21.75
CA GLY A 110 -12.97 10.60 22.34
C GLY A 110 -12.88 11.73 21.33
N ASP A 111 -13.42 12.90 21.66
CA ASP A 111 -13.29 14.10 20.83
C ASP A 111 -11.80 14.38 20.58
N THR A 112 -11.46 14.63 19.32
CA THR A 112 -10.08 14.66 18.87
C THR A 112 -9.78 15.91 18.05
N THR A 113 -8.76 16.67 18.47
CA THR A 113 -8.14 17.72 17.67
C THR A 113 -6.93 17.14 16.95
N ILE A 114 -6.97 17.12 15.62
CA ILE A 114 -5.86 16.66 14.80
C ILE A 114 -4.84 17.82 14.68
N ALA A 115 -3.57 17.50 14.79
CA ALA A 115 -2.44 18.36 14.40
C ALA A 115 -1.60 17.61 13.38
N ILE A 116 -1.08 18.29 12.36
CA ILE A 116 -0.22 17.67 11.34
C ILE A 116 1.22 18.09 11.65
N ALA A 117 2.10 17.13 11.91
CA ALA A 117 3.51 17.42 12.15
C ALA A 117 4.17 17.98 10.89
N THR A 118 5.10 18.91 11.08
CA THR A 118 5.70 19.68 9.99
C THR A 118 6.34 18.80 8.93
N PHE A 119 6.04 19.14 7.68
CA PHE A 119 6.58 18.51 6.50
C PHE A 119 8.13 18.60 6.49
N PRO A 120 8.87 17.51 6.22
CA PRO A 120 10.31 17.45 6.47
C PRO A 120 11.19 18.23 5.46
N PHE A 121 10.59 18.96 4.53
CA PHE A 121 11.34 19.67 3.49
C PHE A 121 11.66 21.11 3.91
N PRO A 122 12.84 21.63 3.50
CA PRO A 122 13.24 23.01 3.81
C PRO A 122 12.19 24.00 3.31
N SER A 123 11.82 24.96 4.17
CA SER A 123 10.70 25.90 3.99
C SER A 123 10.76 26.81 2.75
N ALA A 124 11.85 26.76 1.97
CA ALA A 124 12.09 27.64 0.82
C ALA A 124 11.62 27.04 -0.52
N THR A 125 11.27 25.76 -0.57
CA THR A 125 10.81 25.11 -1.81
C THR A 125 9.33 24.76 -1.68
N PRO A 126 8.44 25.28 -2.54
CA PRO A 126 7.07 24.80 -2.59
C PRO A 126 7.09 23.36 -3.09
N VAL A 127 6.85 22.43 -2.17
CA VAL A 127 6.73 21.01 -2.48
C VAL A 127 5.27 20.62 -2.35
N SER A 128 4.76 19.94 -3.37
CA SER A 128 3.45 19.31 -3.32
C SER A 128 3.54 17.94 -2.67
N ALA A 129 2.58 17.65 -1.80
CA ALA A 129 2.45 16.37 -1.14
C ALA A 129 1.01 16.09 -0.76
N GLY A 130 0.70 14.84 -0.47
CA GLY A 130 -0.58 14.47 0.10
C GLY A 130 -0.49 13.19 0.89
N PHE A 131 -1.48 13.00 1.76
CA PHE A 131 -1.66 11.76 2.51
C PHE A 131 -3.14 11.43 2.62
N THR A 132 -3.41 10.15 2.86
CA THR A 132 -4.74 9.61 3.08
C THR A 132 -4.89 9.28 4.56
N LEU A 133 -6.00 9.68 5.16
CA LEU A 133 -6.35 9.40 6.55
C LEU A 133 -7.74 8.75 6.60
N ALA A 134 -7.78 7.47 6.95
CA ALA A 134 -9.03 6.81 7.28
C ALA A 134 -9.33 6.99 8.77
N ILE A 135 -10.54 7.45 9.09
CA ILE A 135 -10.98 7.64 10.47
C ILE A 135 -12.22 6.79 10.72
N ASN A 136 -12.15 5.97 11.77
CA ASN A 136 -13.26 5.21 12.31
C ASN A 136 -13.81 5.91 13.56
N ASN A 137 -15.09 6.25 13.57
CA ASN A 137 -15.76 6.89 14.70
C ASN A 137 -16.83 5.96 15.31
N PRO A 138 -16.52 5.20 16.36
CA PRO A 138 -17.45 4.21 16.91
C PRO A 138 -18.60 4.83 17.71
N SER A 139 -18.50 6.08 18.16
CA SER A 139 -19.45 6.65 19.15
C SER A 139 -19.80 8.13 18.95
N GLY A 140 -19.59 8.66 17.74
CA GLY A 140 -20.04 10.01 17.38
C GLY A 140 -19.17 11.12 17.98
N TYR A 141 -17.88 10.85 18.21
CA TYR A 141 -16.91 11.84 18.68
C TYR A 141 -16.68 12.94 17.65
N GLU A 142 -16.39 14.15 18.14
CA GLU A 142 -16.07 15.29 17.28
C GLU A 142 -14.63 15.24 16.79
N ILE A 143 -14.41 15.72 15.57
CA ILE A 143 -13.08 15.92 14.98
C ILE A 143 -12.90 17.41 14.75
N ALA A 144 -11.82 17.97 15.29
CA ALA A 144 -11.40 19.33 15.02
C ALA A 144 -10.14 19.31 14.14
N TRP A 145 -10.21 19.96 12.99
CA TRP A 145 -9.08 20.13 12.09
C TRP A 145 -8.22 21.35 12.47
N PRO A 146 -6.90 21.32 12.19
CA PRO A 146 -6.05 22.50 12.30
C PRO A 146 -6.57 23.68 11.47
N ALA A 147 -6.30 24.91 11.92
CA ALA A 147 -6.71 26.13 11.21
C ALA A 147 -6.13 26.28 9.79
N ASN A 148 -5.09 25.53 9.45
CA ASN A 148 -4.49 25.52 8.12
C ASN A 148 -4.98 24.38 7.21
N VAL A 149 -6.02 23.65 7.64
CA VAL A 149 -6.72 22.64 6.84
C VAL A 149 -8.05 23.24 6.37
N TYR A 150 -8.28 23.20 5.07
CA TYR A 150 -9.43 23.81 4.42
C TYR A 150 -10.21 22.74 3.66
N PRO A 151 -11.44 22.41 4.09
CA PRO A 151 -12.32 21.55 3.31
C PRO A 151 -12.59 22.19 1.94
N MET A 152 -12.47 21.40 0.87
CA MET A 152 -12.93 21.84 -0.44
C MET A 152 -14.47 21.97 -0.47
N ASP A 153 -14.99 22.68 -1.46
CA ASP A 153 -16.43 22.96 -1.55
C ASP A 153 -17.29 21.69 -1.44
N ASN A 154 -18.25 21.71 -0.50
CA ASN A 154 -19.18 20.62 -0.21
C ASN A 154 -18.53 19.30 0.27
N VAL A 155 -17.32 19.37 0.84
CA VAL A 155 -16.69 18.21 1.48
C VAL A 155 -17.14 18.11 2.94
N GLU A 156 -17.64 16.93 3.32
CA GLU A 156 -17.86 16.58 4.73
C GLU A 156 -16.52 16.45 5.44
N ASP A 157 -16.30 17.22 6.51
CA ASP A 157 -15.10 17.21 7.33
C ASP A 157 -15.32 16.52 8.70
N TRP A 158 -16.46 15.86 8.89
CA TRP A 158 -16.81 15.07 10.07
C TRP A 158 -17.01 13.58 9.74
N VAL A 159 -17.15 12.75 10.77
CA VAL A 159 -17.47 11.33 10.64
C VAL A 159 -18.63 10.99 11.56
N ASP A 160 -19.72 10.47 11.00
CA ASP A 160 -20.89 10.06 11.78
C ASP A 160 -20.56 8.93 12.76
N SER A 161 -21.37 8.81 13.82
CA SER A 161 -21.29 7.69 14.76
C SER A 161 -21.47 6.34 14.06
N GLY A 162 -20.60 5.39 14.38
CA GLY A 162 -20.59 4.04 13.82
C GLY A 162 -20.06 3.96 12.38
N ARG A 163 -19.52 5.07 11.84
CA ARG A 163 -19.04 5.14 10.46
C ARG A 163 -17.53 5.30 10.34
N ARG A 164 -17.06 5.03 9.13
CA ARG A 164 -15.70 5.30 8.68
C ARG A 164 -15.73 6.31 7.54
N ALA A 165 -14.83 7.30 7.58
CA ALA A 165 -14.57 8.18 6.44
C ALA A 165 -13.12 8.06 6.00
N ILE A 166 -12.86 8.42 4.75
CA ILE A 166 -11.51 8.55 4.20
C ILE A 166 -11.34 10.02 3.81
N PHE A 167 -10.35 10.65 4.42
CA PHE A 167 -9.90 11.99 4.09
C PHE A 167 -8.63 11.92 3.26
N ILE A 168 -8.54 12.78 2.26
CA ILE A 168 -7.32 13.00 1.49
C ILE A 168 -6.93 14.44 1.72
N LEU A 169 -5.71 14.65 2.21
CA LEU A 169 -5.16 15.97 2.44
C LEU A 169 -4.05 16.21 1.44
N TYR A 170 -4.12 17.35 0.77
CA TYR A 170 -3.14 17.78 -0.24
C TYR A 170 -2.56 19.14 0.13
N THR A 171 -1.27 19.33 -0.10
CA THR A 171 -0.61 20.62 0.01
C THR A 171 0.17 20.91 -1.26
N SER A 172 0.23 22.18 -1.66
CA SER A 172 1.10 22.69 -2.73
C SER A 172 2.23 23.58 -2.21
N ASN A 173 2.27 23.83 -0.89
CA ASN A 173 3.12 24.83 -0.26
C ASN A 173 3.81 24.29 1.00
N ASN A 174 4.37 23.08 0.91
CA ASN A 174 5.20 22.51 1.96
C ASN A 174 4.47 22.31 3.31
N GLY A 175 3.15 22.05 3.26
CA GLY A 175 2.31 21.83 4.44
C GLY A 175 1.91 23.10 5.18
N THR A 176 2.14 24.29 4.60
CA THR A 176 1.69 25.56 5.18
C THR A 176 0.16 25.64 5.17
N SER A 177 -0.48 25.17 4.10
CA SER A 177 -1.92 24.94 4.02
C SER A 177 -2.22 23.57 3.41
N TRP A 178 -3.39 23.03 3.75
CA TRP A 178 -3.87 21.74 3.28
C TRP A 178 -5.28 21.86 2.75
N ASP A 179 -5.50 21.38 1.53
CA ASP A 179 -6.83 21.17 0.98
C ASP A 179 -7.33 19.79 1.44
N LEU A 180 -8.54 19.75 1.99
CA LEU A 180 -9.17 18.53 2.50
C LEU A 180 -10.29 18.07 1.57
N MET A 181 -10.19 16.81 1.17
CA MET A 181 -11.19 16.08 0.39
C MET A 181 -11.67 14.89 1.22
N SER A 182 -12.92 14.46 1.03
CA SER A 182 -13.49 13.31 1.74
C SER A 182 -14.26 12.41 0.78
N SER A 183 -14.24 11.09 1.03
CA SER A 183 -15.12 10.13 0.36
C SER A 183 -16.55 10.10 0.93
N GLY A 184 -16.78 10.91 1.98
CA GLY A 184 -17.96 10.85 2.85
C GLY A 184 -17.90 9.69 3.84
N ALA A 185 -18.71 9.79 4.90
CA ALA A 185 -18.82 8.74 5.91
C ALA A 185 -19.63 7.54 5.37
N ARG A 186 -19.09 6.32 5.54
CA ARG A 186 -19.71 5.05 5.10
C ARG A 186 -19.84 4.09 6.28
N ASP A 187 -20.83 3.22 6.21
CA ASP A 187 -21.02 2.14 7.18
C ASP A 187 -19.84 1.16 7.13
N ILE A 188 -19.47 0.61 8.29
CA ILE A 188 -18.33 -0.31 8.48
C ILE A 188 -18.79 -1.76 8.44
#